data_AF-A0A257CXN8-F1
#
_entry.id   AF-A0A257CXN8-F1
#
_cell.length_a   1.000
_cell.length_b   1.000
_cell.length_c   1.000
_cell.angle_alpha   90.00
_cell.angle_beta   90.00
_cell.angle_gamma   90.00
#
_symmetry.space_group_name_H-M   'P 1'
#
loop_
_entity.id
_entity.type
_entity.pdbx_description
1 polymer ?
#
loop_
_entity_poly.entity_id
_entity_poly.type
_entity_poly.pdbx_seq_one_letter_code
_entity_poly.pdbx_strand_id
1 'polypeptide(L)'
;MLNRAFNDISPAPLVYANQVGVAGQSVESINAFAILYGNAYGGLSDIALASRALANMGLLPDADLLLGVADYMAANHEARGLVVLQIAQILSISEPDTGPLAKYSKAALAWNIELINSLAYSSEGKYRLSHSTGVQGMEEAAFGEGLTVDIDAPLALVGVNTEVCY
;
A
#
# COMPACT_ATOMS: atom_id res chain seq x y z
N MET A 1 1.97 -0.71 -0.14
CA MET A 1 1.88 0.74 0.18
C MET A 1 2.43 1.61 -0.93
N LEU A 2 3.75 1.66 -1.19
CA LEU A 2 4.35 2.61 -2.15
C LEU A 2 3.77 2.54 -3.57
N ASN A 3 3.58 1.36 -4.17
CA ASN A 3 2.99 1.26 -5.51
C ASN A 3 1.58 1.87 -5.60
N ARG A 4 0.75 1.68 -4.57
CA ARG A 4 -0.59 2.28 -4.48
C ARG A 4 -0.48 3.79 -4.25
N ALA A 5 0.31 4.22 -3.27
CA ALA A 5 0.45 5.64 -2.95
C ALA A 5 1.00 6.45 -4.13
N PHE A 6 1.97 5.94 -4.88
CA PHE A 6 2.59 6.68 -5.99
C PHE A 6 1.87 6.52 -7.33
N ASN A 7 1.31 5.34 -7.63
CA ASN A 7 0.80 5.04 -8.99
C ASN A 7 -0.63 4.53 -9.01
N ASP A 8 -1.27 4.33 -7.87
CA ASP A 8 -2.59 3.70 -7.76
C ASP A 8 -2.63 2.29 -8.41
N ILE A 9 -1.52 1.54 -8.34
CA ILE A 9 -1.41 0.19 -8.94
C ILE A 9 -1.14 -0.90 -7.90
N SER A 10 -1.56 -2.11 -8.25
CA SER A 10 -1.10 -3.36 -7.65
C SER A 10 -0.04 -3.98 -8.55
N PRO A 11 1.22 -4.12 -8.10
CA PRO A 11 2.28 -4.71 -8.92
C PRO A 11 1.97 -6.17 -9.27
N ALA A 12 2.39 -6.61 -10.46
CA ALA A 12 2.33 -8.02 -10.81
C ALA A 12 3.18 -8.86 -9.84
N PRO A 13 2.86 -10.15 -9.60
CA PRO A 13 3.51 -10.93 -8.55
C PRO A 13 5.04 -11.01 -8.62
N LEU A 14 5.60 -11.11 -9.82
CA LEU A 14 7.07 -11.11 -10.00
C LEU A 14 7.70 -9.76 -9.63
N VAL A 15 7.04 -8.65 -9.96
CA VAL A 15 7.50 -7.30 -9.60
C VAL A 15 7.42 -7.11 -8.10
N TYR A 16 6.33 -7.55 -7.48
CA TYR A 16 6.15 -7.51 -6.04
C TYR A 16 7.23 -8.32 -5.30
N ALA A 17 7.45 -9.57 -5.71
CA ALA A 17 8.46 -10.43 -5.10
C ALA A 17 9.87 -9.81 -5.20
N ASN A 18 10.22 -9.22 -6.34
CA ASN A 18 11.49 -8.52 -6.50
C ASN A 18 11.59 -7.29 -5.58
N GLN A 19 10.54 -6.47 -5.52
CA GLN A 19 10.49 -5.29 -4.65
C GLN A 19 10.62 -5.66 -3.17
N VAL A 20 9.94 -6.73 -2.72
CA VAL A 20 10.09 -7.26 -1.35
C VAL A 20 11.52 -7.75 -1.11
N GLY A 21 12.13 -8.44 -2.07
CA GLY A 21 13.52 -8.88 -1.98
C GLY A 21 14.51 -7.73 -1.84
N VAL A 22 14.30 -6.62 -2.56
CA VAL A 22 15.13 -5.41 -2.47
C VAL A 22 14.87 -4.64 -1.17
N ALA A 23 13.61 -4.54 -0.74
CA ALA A 23 13.24 -3.82 0.48
C ALA A 23 13.73 -4.52 1.75
N GLY A 24 13.87 -5.84 1.74
CA GLY A 24 14.24 -6.62 2.91
C GLY A 24 13.15 -6.59 4.01
N GLN A 25 13.55 -6.89 5.24
CA GLN A 25 12.62 -7.01 6.38
C GLN A 25 12.92 -6.05 7.54
N SER A 26 14.07 -5.37 7.52
CA SER A 26 14.42 -4.38 8.55
C SER A 26 13.76 -3.03 8.28
N VAL A 27 13.53 -2.25 9.33
CA VAL A 27 13.00 -0.88 9.19
C VAL A 27 13.95 -0.04 8.35
N GLU A 28 15.26 -0.17 8.56
CA GLU A 28 16.29 0.57 7.85
C GLU A 28 16.29 0.24 6.35
N SER A 29 16.18 -1.04 5.99
CA SER A 29 16.14 -1.47 4.58
C SER A 29 14.85 -1.05 3.88
N ILE A 30 13.72 -1.09 4.58
CA ILE A 30 12.43 -0.59 4.05
C ILE A 30 12.49 0.92 3.83
N ASN A 31 13.07 1.68 4.77
CA ASN A 31 13.25 3.12 4.63
C ASN A 31 14.17 3.47 3.45
N ALA A 32 15.30 2.75 3.32
CA ALA A 32 16.21 2.91 2.19
C ALA A 32 15.52 2.61 0.85
N PHE A 33 14.70 1.56 0.79
CA PHE A 33 13.90 1.24 -0.38
C PHE A 33 12.86 2.33 -0.70
N ALA A 34 12.20 2.89 0.31
CA ALA A 34 11.24 3.97 0.12
C ALA A 34 11.91 5.21 -0.48
N ILE A 35 13.08 5.59 0.02
CA ILE A 35 13.90 6.68 -0.54
C ILE A 35 14.22 6.39 -2.02
N LEU A 36 14.75 5.20 -2.31
CA LEU A 36 15.08 4.79 -3.68
C LEU A 36 13.86 4.82 -4.61
N TYR A 37 12.71 4.34 -4.14
CA TYR A 37 11.45 4.34 -4.89
C TYR A 37 11.00 5.77 -5.20
N GLY A 38 11.11 6.68 -4.22
CA GLY A 38 10.77 8.09 -4.37
C GLY A 38 11.64 8.83 -5.40
N ASN A 39 12.90 8.42 -5.58
CA ASN A 39 13.81 9.04 -6.55
C ASN A 39 13.33 8.91 -8.01
N ALA A 40 12.49 7.91 -8.33
CA ALA A 40 11.85 7.78 -9.64
C ALA A 40 10.91 8.97 -9.98
N TYR A 41 10.54 9.77 -8.97
CA TYR A 41 9.66 10.94 -9.09
C TYR A 41 10.42 12.26 -8.96
N GLY A 42 11.75 12.24 -9.12
CA GLY A 42 12.61 13.43 -9.03
C GLY A 42 12.19 14.60 -9.92
N GLY A 43 11.49 14.33 -11.03
CA GLY A 43 10.96 15.35 -11.93
C GLY A 43 9.68 16.05 -11.47
N LEU A 44 9.05 15.61 -10.37
CA LEU A 44 7.88 16.25 -9.78
C LEU A 44 8.30 17.27 -8.71
N SER A 45 7.60 18.41 -8.68
CA SER A 45 7.66 19.33 -7.55
C SER A 45 7.05 18.69 -6.31
N ASP A 46 7.41 19.21 -5.13
CA ASP A 46 6.95 18.65 -3.85
C ASP A 46 5.43 18.69 -3.72
N ILE A 47 4.79 19.80 -4.13
CA ILE A 47 3.32 19.90 -4.16
C ILE A 47 2.68 18.95 -5.17
N ALA A 48 3.31 18.72 -6.32
CA ALA A 48 2.77 17.78 -7.33
C ALA A 48 2.87 16.33 -6.85
N LEU A 49 3.98 15.98 -6.20
CA LEU A 49 4.16 14.66 -5.62
C LEU A 49 3.23 14.44 -4.42
N ALA A 50 3.12 15.41 -3.53
CA ALA A 50 2.18 15.39 -2.40
C ALA A 50 0.73 15.23 -2.87
N SER A 51 0.31 16.05 -3.86
CA SER A 51 -1.04 15.97 -4.43
C SER A 51 -1.33 14.59 -5.01
N ARG A 52 -0.41 14.02 -5.79
CA ARG A 52 -0.53 12.66 -6.33
C ARG A 52 -0.68 11.63 -5.21
N ALA A 53 0.23 11.65 -4.23
CA ALA A 53 0.22 10.67 -3.15
C ALA A 53 -1.07 10.75 -2.31
N LEU A 54 -1.47 11.95 -1.91
CA LEU A 54 -2.69 12.18 -1.14
C LEU A 54 -3.96 11.84 -1.92
N ALA A 55 -4.00 12.11 -3.23
CA ALA A 55 -5.12 11.71 -4.09
C ALA A 55 -5.30 10.19 -4.10
N ASN A 56 -4.22 9.45 -4.32
CA ASN A 56 -4.23 7.99 -4.36
C ASN A 56 -4.56 7.35 -3.00
N MET A 57 -4.35 8.07 -1.90
CA MET A 57 -4.72 7.65 -0.55
C MET A 57 -6.13 8.13 -0.12
N GLY A 58 -6.86 8.82 -1.00
CA GLY A 58 -8.20 9.33 -0.71
C GLY A 58 -8.23 10.49 0.31
N LEU A 59 -7.11 11.20 0.48
CA LEU A 59 -6.93 12.27 1.46
C LEU A 59 -7.22 13.68 0.91
N LEU A 60 -7.38 13.81 -0.40
CA LEU A 60 -7.86 15.05 -1.01
C LEU A 60 -9.40 15.13 -0.94
N PRO A 61 -9.99 16.35 -0.84
CA PRO A 61 -9.41 17.67 -1.12
C PRO A 61 -8.92 18.47 0.11
N ASP A 62 -8.34 17.83 1.14
CA ASP A 62 -7.80 18.55 2.32
C ASP A 62 -6.58 19.43 1.94
N ALA A 63 -6.83 20.75 1.78
CA ALA A 63 -5.82 21.70 1.32
C ALA A 63 -4.72 21.96 2.37
N ASP A 64 -5.08 22.01 3.65
CA ASP A 64 -4.11 22.21 4.74
C ASP A 64 -3.17 21.01 4.84
N LEU A 65 -3.71 19.79 4.69
CA LEU A 65 -2.92 18.58 4.61
C LEU A 65 -1.99 18.58 3.39
N LEU A 66 -2.48 18.99 2.21
CA LEU A 66 -1.65 19.08 1.01
C LEU A 66 -0.46 20.03 1.20
N LEU A 67 -0.70 21.22 1.74
CA LEU A 67 0.37 22.19 2.00
C LEU A 67 1.35 21.67 3.05
N GLY A 68 0.86 21.11 4.16
CA GLY A 68 1.73 20.55 5.20
C GLY A 68 2.60 19.39 4.72
N VAL A 69 2.05 18.52 3.86
CA VAL A 69 2.83 17.41 3.26
C VAL A 69 3.83 17.94 2.23
N ALA A 70 3.46 18.94 1.42
CA ALA A 70 4.38 19.56 0.48
C ALA A 70 5.57 20.22 1.20
N ASP A 71 5.32 20.96 2.29
CA ASP A 71 6.37 21.57 3.12
C ASP A 71 7.27 20.50 3.77
N TYR A 72 6.67 19.42 4.27
CA TYR A 72 7.44 18.31 4.85
C TYR A 72 8.29 17.58 3.81
N MET A 73 7.80 17.42 2.57
CA MET A 73 8.58 16.91 1.44
C MET A 73 9.72 17.86 1.06
N ALA A 74 9.49 19.17 1.03
CA ALA A 74 10.53 20.16 0.73
C ALA A 74 11.65 20.14 1.79
N ALA A 75 11.29 20.00 3.06
CA ALA A 75 12.25 19.84 4.15
C ALA A 75 13.04 18.52 4.09
N ASN A 76 12.50 17.50 3.42
CA ASN A 76 13.07 16.16 3.27
C ASN A 76 13.24 15.78 1.80
N HIS A 77 13.74 16.69 0.98
CA HIS A 77 13.69 16.57 -0.49
C HIS A 77 14.31 15.27 -1.04
N GLU A 78 15.42 14.82 -0.43
CA GLU A 78 16.09 13.57 -0.82
C GLU A 78 15.38 12.31 -0.30
N ALA A 79 14.45 12.46 0.65
CA ALA A 79 13.74 11.37 1.31
C ALA A 79 12.21 11.44 1.10
N ARG A 80 11.73 12.07 0.02
CA ARG A 80 10.29 12.23 -0.26
C ARG A 80 9.55 10.89 -0.35
N GLY A 81 10.21 9.83 -0.80
CA GLY A 81 9.64 8.48 -0.77
C GLY A 81 9.38 7.94 0.64
N LEU A 82 10.26 8.28 1.60
CA LEU A 82 10.04 7.96 3.01
C LEU A 82 8.88 8.77 3.60
N VAL A 83 8.75 10.05 3.23
CA VAL A 83 7.60 10.88 3.62
C VAL A 83 6.29 10.23 3.19
N VAL A 84 6.19 9.78 1.94
CA VAL A 84 4.99 9.08 1.45
C VAL A 84 4.74 7.77 2.21
N LEU A 85 5.80 7.00 2.50
CA LEU A 85 5.67 5.77 3.29
C LEU A 85 5.10 6.06 4.69
N GLN A 86 5.62 7.09 5.37
CA GLN A 86 5.19 7.49 6.70
C GLN A 86 3.71 7.86 6.71
N ILE A 87 3.26 8.68 5.75
CA ILE A 87 1.83 9.07 5.64
C ILE A 87 0.96 7.85 5.39
N ALA A 88 1.37 6.94 4.49
CA ALA A 88 0.64 5.72 4.21
C ALA A 88 0.52 4.80 5.43
N GLN A 89 1.56 4.72 6.27
CA GLN A 89 1.56 3.95 7.51
C GLN A 89 0.66 4.59 8.58
N ILE A 90 0.74 5.92 8.74
CA ILE A 90 -0.13 6.67 9.66
C ILE A 90 -1.60 6.46 9.25
N LEU A 91 -1.92 6.63 7.97
CA LEU A 91 -3.28 6.46 7.48
C LEU A 91 -3.79 5.03 7.75
N SER A 92 -2.96 4.01 7.58
CA SER A 92 -3.34 2.62 7.84
C SER A 92 -3.73 2.33 9.29
N ILE A 93 -3.24 3.09 10.26
CA ILE A 93 -3.58 2.91 11.68
C ILE A 93 -4.65 3.87 12.19
N SER A 94 -5.12 4.81 11.35
CA SER A 94 -6.06 5.88 11.73
C SER A 94 -7.55 5.50 11.63
N GLU A 95 -7.89 4.26 11.31
CA GLU A 95 -9.28 3.80 11.25
C GLU A 95 -10.05 3.97 12.58
N PRO A 96 -9.50 3.62 13.76
CA PRO A 96 -10.19 3.78 15.04
C PRO A 96 -10.02 5.17 15.67
N ASP A 97 -9.36 6.12 14.99
CA ASP A 97 -8.97 7.39 15.60
C ASP A 97 -10.17 8.20 16.08
N THR A 98 -10.01 8.77 17.27
CA THR A 98 -10.94 9.74 17.85
C THR A 98 -10.28 11.12 17.94
N GLY A 99 -11.05 12.20 17.95
CA GLY A 99 -10.52 13.56 18.01
C GLY A 99 -10.12 14.15 16.65
N PRO A 100 -9.07 14.99 16.57
CA PRO A 100 -8.74 15.75 15.34
C PRO A 100 -8.44 14.91 14.10
N LEU A 101 -7.98 13.66 14.28
CA LEU A 101 -7.66 12.74 13.18
C LEU A 101 -8.87 11.90 12.72
N ALA A 102 -9.99 11.92 13.46
CA ALA A 102 -11.20 11.16 13.11
C ALA A 102 -11.78 11.54 11.73
N LYS A 103 -11.44 12.73 11.22
CA LYS A 103 -11.78 13.14 9.84
C LYS A 103 -11.17 12.23 8.76
N TYR A 104 -10.09 11.51 9.08
CA TYR A 104 -9.40 10.60 8.16
C TYR A 104 -9.83 9.14 8.29
N SER A 105 -10.62 8.76 9.30
CA SER A 105 -10.99 7.35 9.56
C SER A 105 -11.68 6.67 8.37
N LYS A 106 -12.52 7.40 7.63
CA LYS A 106 -13.14 6.86 6.40
C LYS A 106 -12.11 6.61 5.29
N ALA A 107 -11.15 7.51 5.12
CA ALA A 107 -10.07 7.34 4.15
C ALA A 107 -9.12 6.20 4.59
N ALA A 108 -8.85 6.08 5.88
CA ALA A 108 -8.08 4.99 6.47
C ALA A 108 -8.68 3.61 6.16
N LEU A 109 -9.98 3.45 6.38
CA LEU A 109 -10.70 2.22 6.05
C LEU A 109 -10.59 1.88 4.55
N ALA A 110 -10.85 2.86 3.68
CA ALA A 110 -10.76 2.65 2.22
C ALA A 110 -9.34 2.26 1.80
N TRP A 111 -8.33 2.97 2.31
CA TRP A 111 -6.92 2.71 2.07
C TRP A 111 -6.52 1.29 2.52
N ASN A 112 -6.95 0.85 3.70
CA ASN A 112 -6.66 -0.49 4.20
C ASN A 112 -7.29 -1.59 3.33
N ILE A 113 -8.54 -1.41 2.88
CA ILE A 113 -9.20 -2.33 1.95
C ILE A 113 -8.40 -2.43 0.64
N GLU A 114 -7.97 -1.29 0.08
CA GLU A 114 -7.17 -1.26 -1.14
C GLU A 114 -5.80 -1.93 -0.96
N LEU A 115 -5.15 -1.76 0.20
CA LEU A 115 -3.89 -2.43 0.52
C LEU A 115 -4.06 -3.94 0.60
N ILE A 116 -5.12 -4.43 1.25
CA ILE A 116 -5.42 -5.87 1.35
C ILE A 116 -5.65 -6.44 -0.05
N ASN A 117 -6.48 -5.79 -0.86
CA ASN A 117 -6.74 -6.21 -2.25
C ASN A 117 -5.48 -6.19 -3.11
N SER A 118 -4.65 -5.16 -2.94
CA SER A 118 -3.38 -5.02 -3.65
C SER A 118 -2.40 -6.12 -3.26
N LEU A 119 -2.30 -6.43 -1.96
CA LEU A 119 -1.48 -7.51 -1.45
C LEU A 119 -1.98 -8.86 -1.97
N ALA A 120 -3.28 -9.13 -1.91
CA ALA A 120 -3.87 -10.37 -2.43
C ALA A 120 -3.54 -10.56 -3.92
N TYR A 121 -3.75 -9.54 -4.75
CA TYR A 121 -3.39 -9.57 -6.17
C TYR A 121 -1.89 -9.82 -6.40
N SER A 122 -1.03 -9.18 -5.60
CA SER A 122 0.42 -9.20 -5.80
C SER A 122 1.10 -10.43 -5.22
N SER A 123 0.51 -11.07 -4.21
CA SER A 123 1.07 -12.23 -3.51
C SER A 123 0.57 -13.56 -4.06
N GLU A 124 -0.65 -13.59 -4.59
CA GLU A 124 -1.15 -14.75 -5.32
C GLU A 124 -0.64 -14.71 -6.76
N GLY A 125 0.27 -15.60 -7.13
CA GLY A 125 0.68 -15.84 -8.52
C GLY A 125 -0.45 -16.31 -9.46
N LYS A 126 -1.71 -16.14 -9.08
CA LYS A 126 -2.90 -16.74 -9.73
C LYS A 126 -3.41 -15.99 -10.95
N TYR A 127 -2.97 -14.78 -11.22
CA TYR A 127 -3.18 -14.19 -12.54
C TYR A 127 -2.05 -14.60 -13.48
N ARG A 128 -1.97 -15.90 -13.78
CA ARG A 128 -1.33 -16.38 -15.02
C ARG A 128 -2.08 -15.69 -16.15
N LEU A 129 -1.45 -14.70 -16.79
CA LEU A 129 -1.87 -14.22 -18.10
C LEU A 129 -1.65 -15.37 -19.09
N SER A 130 -2.59 -16.32 -19.14
CA SER A 130 -2.77 -17.16 -20.31
C SER A 130 -3.40 -16.29 -21.38
N HIS A 131 -2.57 -15.66 -22.21
CA HIS A 131 -3.01 -15.31 -23.56
C HIS A 131 -3.00 -16.60 -24.38
N SER A 132 -4.07 -17.41 -24.28
CA SER A 132 -4.33 -18.46 -25.25
C SER A 132 -5.32 -17.95 -26.28
N THR A 133 -4.83 -17.39 -27.37
CA THR A 133 -5.57 -17.49 -28.63
C THR A 133 -5.45 -18.93 -29.10
N GLY A 134 -6.47 -19.74 -28.81
CA GLY A 134 -6.49 -21.13 -29.25
C GLY A 134 -7.57 -21.94 -28.56
N VAL A 135 -8.74 -22.01 -29.19
CA VAL A 135 -9.81 -22.94 -28.84
C VAL A 135 -9.29 -24.37 -28.96
N GLN A 136 -9.39 -25.17 -27.89
CA GLN A 136 -10.02 -26.51 -27.89
C GLN A 136 -9.77 -27.25 -26.56
N GLY A 137 -10.86 -27.46 -25.81
CA GLY A 137 -11.17 -28.73 -25.15
C GLY A 137 -10.51 -29.05 -23.80
N MET A 138 -11.40 -29.40 -22.86
CA MET A 138 -11.18 -30.26 -21.66
C MET A 138 -10.47 -29.52 -20.50
N GLU A 139 -10.97 -29.47 -19.26
CA GLU A 139 -11.92 -30.30 -18.52
C GLU A 139 -12.42 -29.47 -17.33
N GLU A 140 -13.69 -29.67 -16.98
CA GLU A 140 -14.41 -29.05 -15.89
C GLU A 140 -13.76 -29.36 -14.53
N ALA A 141 -13.03 -28.40 -13.95
CA ALA A 141 -12.56 -28.50 -12.58
C ALA A 141 -13.59 -27.87 -11.65
N ALA A 142 -14.50 -28.74 -11.19
CA ALA A 142 -15.38 -28.66 -10.03
C ALA A 142 -15.41 -27.33 -9.25
N PHE A 143 -16.59 -26.70 -9.25
CA PHE A 143 -17.06 -25.89 -8.12
C PHE A 143 -17.14 -26.81 -6.89
N GLY A 144 -16.08 -26.80 -6.08
CA GLY A 144 -16.07 -27.34 -4.73
C GLY A 144 -16.65 -26.30 -3.78
N GLU A 145 -17.76 -26.67 -3.15
CA GLU A 145 -18.50 -25.88 -2.18
C GLU A 145 -17.66 -25.43 -0.98
N GLY A 146 -18.00 -24.26 -0.43
CA GLY A 146 -17.74 -23.93 0.97
C GLY A 146 -16.41 -23.24 1.29
N LEU A 147 -16.26 -21.97 0.90
CA LEU A 147 -15.43 -21.04 1.66
C LEU A 147 -16.35 -20.04 2.38
N THR A 148 -16.83 -20.43 3.56
CA THR A 148 -17.37 -19.46 4.50
C THR A 148 -16.20 -18.67 5.04
N VAL A 149 -16.09 -17.41 4.63
CA VAL A 149 -15.19 -16.44 5.24
C VAL A 149 -15.72 -16.19 6.65
N ASP A 150 -15.04 -16.73 7.65
CA ASP A 150 -15.27 -16.41 9.04
C ASP A 150 -14.77 -14.98 9.30
N ILE A 151 -15.71 -14.04 9.31
CA ILE A 151 -15.46 -12.61 9.58
C ILE A 151 -15.17 -12.33 11.05
N ASP A 152 -15.26 -13.34 11.93
CA ASP A 152 -14.95 -13.23 13.36
C ASP A 152 -13.59 -13.83 13.73
N ALA A 153 -12.83 -14.36 12.76
CA ALA A 153 -11.45 -14.76 13.00
C ALA A 153 -10.58 -13.50 13.21
N PRO A 154 -9.89 -13.33 14.35
CA PRO A 154 -8.99 -12.21 14.53
C PRO A 154 -7.92 -12.27 13.43
N LEU A 155 -7.86 -11.23 12.60
CA LEU A 155 -6.81 -11.01 11.62
C LEU A 155 -5.48 -11.04 12.34
N ALA A 156 -4.79 -12.18 12.31
CA ALA A 156 -3.40 -12.27 12.72
C ALA A 156 -2.59 -11.47 11.70
N LEU A 157 -2.35 -10.21 12.03
CA LEU A 157 -1.39 -9.36 11.35
C LEU A 157 -0.03 -10.04 11.46
N VAL A 158 0.41 -10.71 10.40
CA VAL A 158 1.74 -11.30 10.30
C VAL A 158 2.74 -10.17 10.47
N GLY A 159 3.34 -10.07 11.66
CA GLY A 159 4.40 -9.11 11.95
C GLY A 159 4.30 -8.31 13.26
N VAL A 160 3.29 -8.51 14.12
CA VAL A 160 3.36 -7.95 15.49
C VAL A 160 3.99 -8.99 16.41
N ASN A 161 5.29 -8.84 16.68
CA ASN A 161 5.90 -9.50 17.83
C ASN A 161 5.32 -8.90 19.11
N THR A 162 4.20 -9.45 19.59
CA THR A 162 3.81 -9.33 20.99
C THR A 162 4.58 -10.37 21.80
N GLU A 163 5.88 -10.14 22.01
CA GLU A 163 6.55 -10.71 23.17
C GLU A 163 6.35 -9.73 24.34
N VAL A 164 5.34 -10.03 25.13
CA VAL A 164 5.20 -9.55 26.51
C VAL A 164 6.07 -10.43 27.40
N CYS A 165 6.80 -9.82 28.35
CA CYS A 165 7.11 -10.24 29.74
C CYS A 165 8.40 -9.49 30.17
N TYR A 166 8.48 -8.72 31.26
CA TYR A 166 7.72 -8.61 32.51
C TYR A 166 7.51 -7.14 32.93
#